data_AF-A0A7C9N328-F1
#
_entry.id   AF-A0A7C9N328-F1
#
_cell.length_a   1.000
_cell.length_b   1.000
_cell.length_c   1.000
_cell.angle_alpha   90.00
_cell.angle_beta   90.00
_cell.angle_gamma   90.00
#
_symmetry.space_group_name_H-M   'P 1'
#
loop_
_entity.id
_entity.type
_entity.pdbx_description
1 polymer ?
#
loop_
_entity_poly.entity_id
_entity_poly.type
_entity_poly.pdbx_seq_one_letter_code
_entity_poly.pdbx_strand_id
1 'polypeptide(L)'
;MSGFKKFLLRGNIVELAVAVVIGAAFGGLVQAVVADFITPLVKAITGGAEQSFGELKFTVNGSDFAYGHFLNTLLSFLIIAAVVYWLVVTPMTRLIAMFEKDKVATEKKCPECLSDVPIEARRCAFCTSDLTPAAAERPPA
;
A
#
# COMPACT_ATOMS: atom_id res chain seq x y z
N MET A 1 -37.24 5.88 -1.23
CA MET A 1 -36.15 6.49 -0.42
C MET A 1 -35.61 5.57 0.70
N SER A 2 -36.44 4.72 1.33
CA SER A 2 -35.98 3.80 2.40
C SER A 2 -35.03 2.68 1.94
N GLY A 3 -35.19 2.18 0.71
CA GLY A 3 -34.33 1.12 0.14
C GLY A 3 -32.88 1.57 -0.11
N PHE A 4 -32.69 2.81 -0.58
CA PHE A 4 -31.37 3.36 -0.86
C PHE A 4 -30.57 3.60 0.43
N LYS A 5 -31.21 4.13 1.49
CA LYS A 5 -30.58 4.27 2.80
C LYS A 5 -30.19 2.91 3.41
N LYS A 6 -31.04 1.88 3.28
CA LYS A 6 -30.72 0.51 3.74
C LYS A 6 -29.57 -0.15 2.95
N PHE A 7 -29.37 0.23 1.70
CA PHE A 7 -28.24 -0.20 0.88
C PHE A 7 -26.93 0.49 1.30
N LEU A 8 -26.96 1.81 1.50
CA LEU A 8 -25.80 2.57 1.99
C LEU A 8 -25.38 2.19 3.41
N LEU A 9 -26.34 1.91 4.30
CA LEU A 9 -26.07 1.48 5.67
C LEU A 9 -25.51 0.05 5.78
N ARG A 10 -25.27 -0.64 4.66
CA ARG A 10 -24.67 -1.98 4.64
C ARG A 10 -23.15 -1.97 4.93
N GLY A 11 -22.58 -0.81 5.32
CA GLY A 11 -21.21 -0.62 5.84
C GLY A 11 -20.12 -0.75 4.78
N ASN A 12 -20.03 -1.93 4.17
CA ASN A 12 -19.02 -2.32 3.18
C ASN A 12 -18.96 -1.37 1.95
N ILE A 13 -20.09 -0.82 1.52
CA ILE A 13 -20.14 0.06 0.34
C ILE A 13 -19.57 1.45 0.64
N VAL A 14 -19.78 1.97 1.85
CA VAL A 14 -19.32 3.30 2.23
C VAL A 14 -17.81 3.30 2.40
N GLU A 15 -17.24 2.28 3.04
CA GLU A 15 -15.80 2.12 3.18
C GLU A 15 -15.10 2.00 1.82
N LEU A 16 -15.67 1.19 0.91
CA LEU A 16 -15.14 1.06 -0.45
C LEU A 16 -15.26 2.37 -1.24
N ALA A 17 -16.37 3.08 -1.13
CA ALA A 17 -16.55 4.37 -1.80
C ALA A 17 -15.53 5.42 -1.32
N VAL A 18 -15.33 5.50 0.00
CA VAL A 18 -14.34 6.41 0.59
C VAL A 18 -12.93 6.06 0.13
N ALA A 19 -12.57 4.77 0.12
CA ALA A 19 -11.26 4.32 -0.34
C ALA A 19 -10.98 4.73 -1.80
N VAL A 20 -11.96 4.56 -2.70
CA VAL A 20 -11.82 4.92 -4.12
C VAL A 20 -11.66 6.43 -4.31
N VAL A 21 -12.47 7.24 -3.63
CA VAL A 21 -12.41 8.71 -3.75
C VAL A 21 -11.07 9.24 -3.24
N ILE A 22 -10.61 8.77 -2.07
CA ILE A 22 -9.31 9.17 -1.51
C ILE A 22 -8.17 8.70 -2.42
N GLY A 23 -8.24 7.48 -2.94
CA GLY A 23 -7.23 6.96 -3.88
C GLY A 23 -7.12 7.81 -5.15
N ALA A 24 -8.25 8.21 -5.74
CA ALA A 24 -8.28 9.07 -6.91
C ALA A 24 -7.73 10.47 -6.63
N ALA A 25 -8.14 11.10 -5.52
CA ALA A 25 -7.66 12.42 -5.12
C ALA A 25 -6.15 12.42 -4.83
N PHE A 26 -5.65 11.38 -4.16
CA PHE A 26 -4.23 11.24 -3.87
C PHE A 26 -3.40 11.04 -5.15
N GLY A 27 -3.87 10.23 -6.10
CA GLY A 27 -3.24 10.08 -7.41
C GLY A 27 -3.09 11.42 -8.13
N GLY A 28 -4.13 12.26 -8.11
CA GLY A 28 -4.07 13.62 -8.65
C GLY A 28 -3.04 14.52 -7.97
N LEU A 29 -2.95 14.47 -6.64
CA LEU A 29 -1.95 15.25 -5.88
C LEU A 29 -0.52 14.85 -6.26
N VAL A 30 -0.24 13.54 -6.33
CA VAL A 30 1.08 13.04 -6.72
C VAL A 30 1.42 13.46 -8.15
N GLN A 31 0.45 13.37 -9.06
CA GLN A 31 0.65 13.77 -10.45
C GLN A 31 0.93 15.26 -10.59
N ALA A 32 0.25 16.11 -9.80
CA ALA A 32 0.54 17.54 -9.74
C ALA A 32 1.97 17.80 -9.23
N VAL A 33 2.41 17.13 -8.16
CA VAL A 33 3.78 17.27 -7.66
C VAL A 33 4.81 16.88 -8.73
N VAL A 34 4.58 15.80 -9.46
CA VAL A 34 5.50 15.40 -10.53
C VAL A 34 5.50 16.39 -11.68
N ALA A 35 4.31 16.81 -12.15
CA ALA A 35 4.19 17.76 -13.25
C ALA A 35 4.77 19.14 -12.93
N ASP A 36 4.55 19.62 -11.70
CA ASP A 36 4.86 21.01 -11.30
C ASP A 36 6.24 21.16 -10.68
N PHE A 37 6.81 20.11 -10.05
CA PHE A 37 8.13 20.17 -9.43
C PHE A 37 9.17 19.30 -10.13
N ILE A 38 8.84 18.03 -10.41
CA ILE A 38 9.87 17.10 -10.89
C ILE A 38 10.13 17.27 -12.39
N THR A 39 9.10 17.32 -13.22
CA THR A 39 9.23 17.54 -14.66
C THR A 39 10.02 18.81 -14.99
N PRO A 40 9.75 20.00 -14.40
CA PRO A 40 10.57 21.19 -14.66
C PRO A 40 11.99 21.07 -14.13
N LEU A 41 12.22 20.38 -13.01
CA LEU A 41 13.57 20.13 -12.49
C LEU A 41 14.37 19.22 -13.44
N VAL A 42 13.75 18.15 -13.95
CA VAL A 42 14.35 17.27 -14.96
C VAL A 42 14.62 18.04 -16.25
N LYS A 43 13.68 18.88 -16.70
CA LYS A 43 13.89 19.77 -17.86
C LYS A 43 15.06 20.72 -17.67
N ALA A 44 15.20 21.31 -16.48
CA ALA A 44 16.29 22.24 -16.17
C ALA A 44 17.66 21.52 -16.19
N ILE A 45 17.75 20.31 -15.63
CA ILE A 45 19.00 19.53 -15.58
C ILE A 45 19.38 18.97 -16.96
N THR A 46 18.38 18.55 -17.74
CA THR A 46 18.58 17.97 -19.07
C THR A 46 18.64 19.01 -20.18
N GLY A 47 18.53 20.30 -19.86
CA GLY A 47 18.56 21.40 -20.83
C GLY A 47 17.37 21.41 -21.81
N GLY A 48 16.23 20.84 -21.43
CA GLY A 48 15.06 20.70 -22.29
C GLY A 48 14.97 19.35 -23.02
N ALA A 49 15.69 18.31 -22.57
CA ALA A 49 15.76 17.06 -23.32
C ALA A 49 14.40 16.35 -23.48
N GLU A 50 13.39 16.57 -22.62
CA GLU A 50 12.04 16.05 -22.86
C GLU A 50 11.40 16.56 -24.16
N GLN A 51 11.71 17.80 -24.57
CA GLN A 51 11.30 18.32 -25.88
C GLN A 51 12.08 17.63 -27.00
N SER A 52 13.37 17.35 -26.80
CA SER A 52 14.20 16.64 -27.77
C SER A 52 13.84 15.16 -27.95
N PHE A 53 13.29 14.50 -26.92
CA PHE A 53 12.75 13.15 -27.08
C PHE A 53 11.45 13.16 -27.88
N GLY A 54 10.51 14.06 -27.57
CA GLY A 54 9.25 14.24 -28.32
C GLY A 54 9.42 14.65 -29.79
N GLU A 55 10.53 15.30 -30.13
CA GLU A 55 10.85 15.73 -31.50
C GLU A 55 11.69 14.74 -32.31
N LEU A 56 12.24 13.69 -31.69
CA LEU A 56 12.85 12.60 -32.44
C LEU A 56 11.75 11.74 -33.08
N LYS A 57 11.33 12.16 -34.28
CA LYS A 57 10.42 11.43 -35.15
C LYS A 57 11.26 10.62 -36.12
N PHE A 58 11.20 9.30 -36.03
CA PHE A 58 11.78 8.45 -37.08
C PHE A 58 10.69 8.20 -38.13
N THR A 59 10.70 8.99 -39.20
CA THR A 59 9.75 8.84 -40.31
C THR A 59 10.19 7.65 -41.17
N VAL A 60 9.54 6.51 -40.98
CA VAL A 60 9.62 5.37 -41.91
C VAL A 60 8.25 5.21 -42.55
N ASN A 61 8.19 5.40 -43.86
CA ASN A 61 7.00 5.12 -44.68
C ASN A 61 5.75 5.96 -44.31
N GLY A 62 5.92 7.24 -44.00
CA GLY A 62 4.82 8.19 -43.80
C GLY A 62 4.08 8.09 -42.45
N SER A 63 4.61 7.33 -41.48
CA SER A 63 4.05 7.26 -40.13
C SER A 63 5.04 7.85 -39.11
N ASP A 64 4.59 8.89 -38.40
CA ASP A 64 5.37 9.56 -37.36
C ASP A 64 5.35 8.70 -36.08
N PHE A 65 6.37 7.85 -35.88
CA PHE A 65 6.54 7.11 -34.64
C PHE A 65 7.14 8.02 -33.55
N ALA A 66 6.27 8.63 -32.74
CA ALA A 66 6.64 9.49 -31.61
C ALA A 66 7.08 8.67 -30.38
N TYR A 67 8.19 7.92 -30.49
CA TYR A 67 8.75 7.13 -29.37
C TYR A 67 9.18 8.00 -28.18
N GLY A 68 9.45 9.28 -28.43
CA GLY A 68 9.76 10.29 -27.44
C GLY A 68 8.71 10.49 -26.36
N HIS A 69 7.44 10.56 -26.76
CA HIS A 69 6.33 10.76 -25.84
C HIS A 69 6.18 9.55 -24.91
N PHE A 70 6.38 8.35 -25.44
CA PHE A 70 6.33 7.13 -24.65
C PHE A 70 7.47 7.08 -23.62
N LEU A 71 8.69 7.40 -24.03
CA LEU A 71 9.85 7.42 -23.12
C LEU A 71 9.67 8.46 -22.01
N ASN A 72 9.12 9.63 -22.34
CA ASN A 72 8.80 10.67 -21.36
C ASN A 72 7.72 10.21 -20.35
N THR A 73 6.66 9.58 -20.86
CA THR A 73 5.59 9.02 -20.02
C THR A 73 6.12 7.92 -19.11
N LEU A 74 7.01 7.06 -19.62
CA LEU A 74 7.65 6.00 -18.86
C LEU A 74 8.56 6.55 -17.75
N LEU A 75 9.36 7.58 -18.07
CA LEU A 75 10.21 8.24 -17.08
C LEU A 75 9.38 8.91 -15.98
N SER A 76 8.34 9.64 -16.37
CA SER A 76 7.39 10.25 -15.44
C SER A 76 6.71 9.22 -14.55
N PHE A 77 6.30 8.08 -15.10
CA PHE A 77 5.74 6.97 -14.33
C PHE A 77 6.73 6.39 -13.31
N LEU A 78 7.99 6.18 -13.69
CA LEU A 78 9.02 5.68 -12.78
C LEU A 78 9.30 6.66 -11.64
N ILE A 79 9.33 7.95 -11.93
CA ILE A 79 9.50 9.02 -10.94
C ILE A 79 8.32 9.03 -9.96
N ILE A 80 7.08 9.00 -10.46
CA ILE A 80 5.86 8.92 -9.63
C ILE A 80 5.93 7.70 -8.72
N ALA A 81 6.23 6.53 -9.28
CA ALA A 81 6.33 5.28 -8.52
C ALA A 81 7.40 5.36 -7.42
N ALA A 82 8.56 5.95 -7.71
CA ALA A 82 9.63 6.16 -6.74
C ALA A 82 9.20 7.11 -5.61
N VAL A 83 8.56 8.25 -5.93
CA VAL A 83 8.08 9.22 -4.93
C VAL A 83 7.00 8.61 -4.04
N VAL A 84 6.02 7.90 -4.62
CA VAL A 84 4.95 7.23 -3.85
C VAL A 84 5.52 6.15 -2.95
N TYR A 85 6.45 5.33 -3.45
CA TYR A 85 7.09 4.30 -2.65
C TYR A 85 7.85 4.92 -1.46
N TRP A 86 8.62 5.97 -1.70
CA TRP A 86 9.45 6.57 -0.65
C TRP A 86 8.63 7.39 0.36
N LEU A 87 7.66 8.18 -0.11
CA LEU A 87 6.89 9.13 0.71
C LEU A 87 5.67 8.48 1.38
N VAL A 88 5.07 7.45 0.78
CA VAL A 88 3.87 6.80 1.33
C VAL A 88 4.20 5.42 1.87
N VAL A 89 4.70 4.52 1.02
CA VAL A 89 4.88 3.11 1.39
C VAL A 89 5.90 3.00 2.51
N THR A 90 7.05 3.65 2.40
CA THR A 90 8.13 3.53 3.38
C THR A 90 7.73 4.02 4.78
N PRO A 91 7.15 5.22 4.98
CA PRO A 91 6.68 5.62 6.31
C PRO A 91 5.46 4.84 6.77
N MET A 92 4.55 4.45 5.87
CA MET A 92 3.39 3.64 6.24
C MET A 92 3.81 2.25 6.72
N THR A 93 4.76 1.58 6.05
CA THR A 93 5.34 0.32 6.51
C THR A 93 6.05 0.49 7.85
N ARG A 94 6.79 1.59 8.05
CA ARG A 94 7.43 1.90 9.34
C ARG A 94 6.41 2.13 10.45
N LEU A 95 5.34 2.87 10.18
CA LEU A 95 4.27 3.14 11.14
C LEU A 95 3.51 1.85 11.48
N ILE A 96 3.15 1.03 10.49
CA ILE A 96 2.48 -0.27 10.73
C ILE A 96 3.36 -1.16 11.60
N ALA A 97 4.66 -1.25 11.31
CA ALA A 97 5.60 -2.02 12.13
C ALA A 97 5.75 -1.47 13.58
N MET A 98 5.45 -0.19 13.80
CA MET A 98 5.36 0.39 15.14
C MET A 98 4.03 0.04 15.82
N PHE A 99 2.89 0.20 15.12
CA PHE A 99 1.57 -0.12 15.66
C PHE A 99 1.36 -1.63 15.91
N GLU A 100 1.96 -2.51 15.12
CA GLU A 100 1.95 -3.96 15.34
C GLU A 100 2.76 -4.37 16.57
N LYS A 101 3.80 -3.61 16.94
CA LYS A 101 4.52 -3.82 18.21
C LYS A 101 3.67 -3.45 19.43
N ASP A 102 2.83 -2.43 19.30
CA ASP A 102 1.94 -1.96 20.37
C ASP A 102 0.65 -2.78 20.49
N LYS A 103 0.26 -3.50 19.43
CA LYS A 103 -0.66 -4.63 19.54
C LYS A 103 0.09 -5.81 20.16
N VAL A 104 0.35 -5.70 21.46
CA VAL A 104 0.75 -6.83 22.32
C VAL A 104 -0.17 -7.98 21.92
N ALA A 105 0.39 -9.07 21.37
CA ALA A 105 -0.41 -10.22 20.97
C ALA A 105 -1.33 -10.57 22.14
N THR A 106 -2.63 -10.30 22.06
CA THR A 106 -3.52 -10.54 23.19
C THR A 106 -3.80 -12.03 23.35
N GLU A 107 -3.44 -12.82 22.33
CA GLU A 107 -3.74 -14.23 22.19
C GLU A 107 -2.45 -15.01 21.86
N LYS A 108 -2.31 -16.17 22.50
CA LYS A 108 -1.33 -17.22 22.20
C LYS A 108 -2.08 -18.44 21.67
N LYS A 109 -1.43 -19.26 20.84
CA LYS A 109 -1.99 -20.55 20.46
C LYS A 109 -1.80 -21.58 21.57
N CYS A 110 -2.87 -22.29 21.90
CA CYS A 110 -2.78 -23.45 22.79
C CYS A 110 -1.97 -24.58 22.11
N PRO A 111 -0.97 -25.19 22.79
CA PRO A 111 -0.16 -26.26 22.20
C PRO A 111 -0.92 -27.56 21.96
N GLU A 112 -2.01 -27.80 22.71
CA GLU A 112 -2.80 -29.03 22.62
C GLU A 112 -3.88 -28.97 21.53
N CYS A 113 -4.67 -27.90 21.51
CA CYS A 113 -5.85 -27.79 20.64
C CYS A 113 -5.72 -26.74 19.53
N LEU A 114 -4.60 -26.01 19.46
CA LEU A 114 -4.32 -24.97 18.46
C LEU A 114 -5.31 -23.80 18.40
N SER A 115 -6.23 -23.71 19.35
CA SER A 115 -7.18 -22.61 19.48
C SER A 115 -6.50 -21.36 20.05
N ASP A 116 -6.96 -20.19 19.61
CA ASP A 116 -6.47 -18.90 20.10
C ASP A 116 -7.02 -18.62 21.50
N VAL A 117 -6.12 -18.37 22.46
CA VAL A 117 -6.45 -18.16 23.88
C VAL A 117 -5.69 -16.96 24.43
N PRO A 118 -6.24 -16.20 25.40
CA PRO A 118 -5.56 -15.04 25.96
C PRO A 118 -4.17 -15.38 26.53
N ILE A 119 -3.18 -14.49 26.39
CA ILE A 119 -1.81 -14.75 26.87
C ILE A 119 -1.78 -15.09 28.37
N GLU A 120 -2.59 -14.41 29.18
CA GLU A 120 -2.68 -14.60 30.62
C GLU A 120 -3.52 -15.82 31.05
N ALA A 121 -4.16 -16.52 30.09
CA ALA A 121 -4.97 -17.69 30.40
C ALA A 121 -4.11 -18.80 31.01
N ARG A 122 -4.49 -19.23 32.22
CA ARG A 122 -3.91 -20.38 32.93
C ARG A 122 -4.51 -21.70 32.46
N ARG A 123 -5.72 -21.68 31.89
CA ARG A 123 -6.41 -22.83 31.30
C ARG A 123 -7.02 -22.49 29.95
N CYS A 124 -7.00 -23.45 29.04
CA CYS A 124 -7.64 -23.32 27.74
C CYS A 124 -9.16 -23.39 27.87
N ALA A 125 -9.89 -22.47 27.22
CA ALA A 125 -11.36 -22.48 27.19
C ALA A 125 -11.95 -23.60 26.30
N PHE A 126 -11.18 -24.11 25.33
CA PHE A 126 -11.65 -25.09 24.35
C PHE A 126 -11.38 -26.53 24.77
N CYS A 127 -10.15 -26.81 25.23
CA CYS A 127 -9.70 -28.16 25.56
C CYS A 127 -9.36 -28.37 27.04
N THR A 128 -9.59 -27.35 27.88
CA THR A 128 -9.37 -27.39 29.34
C THR A 128 -7.95 -27.71 29.82
N SER A 129 -6.97 -27.77 28.91
CA SER A 129 -5.55 -27.99 29.24
C SER A 129 -4.97 -26.85 30.08
N ASP A 130 -4.05 -27.20 30.99
CA ASP A 130 -3.33 -26.24 31.81
C ASP A 130 -2.19 -25.60 30.99
N LEU A 131 -2.26 -24.27 30.81
CA LEU A 131 -1.34 -23.46 29.99
C LEU A 131 -0.31 -22.70 30.84
N THR A 132 -0.13 -23.14 32.09
CA THR A 132 0.77 -22.50 33.05
C THR A 132 2.21 -22.57 32.51
N PRO A 133 2.99 -21.48 32.56
CA PRO A 133 4.31 -21.37 31.92
C PRO A 133 5.39 -22.39 32.32
N ALA A 134 5.09 -23.33 33.23
CA ALA A 134 5.96 -24.45 33.60
C ALA A 134 5.67 -25.76 32.83
N ALA A 135 4.62 -25.81 32.00
CA ALA A 135 4.23 -27.04 31.29
C ALA A 135 5.02 -27.32 30.00
N ALA A 136 5.82 -26.36 29.50
CA ALA A 136 6.60 -26.51 28.27
C ALA A 136 7.90 -27.33 28.43
N GLU A 137 8.26 -27.73 29.66
CA GLU A 137 9.56 -28.34 29.97
C GLU A 137 9.46 -29.82 30.41
N ARG A 138 8.31 -30.48 30.21
CA ARG A 138 8.19 -31.92 30.47
C ARG A 138 8.49 -32.69 29.17
N PRO A 139 9.68 -33.29 29.01
CA PRO A 139 9.95 -34.14 27.85
C PRO A 139 9.05 -35.38 27.86
N PRO A 140 8.71 -35.95 26.70
CA PRO A 140 7.89 -37.16 26.61
C PRO A 140 8.62 -38.34 27.25
N ALA A 141 7.90 -39.10 28.08
CA ALA A 141 8.32 -40.39 28.62
C ALA A 141 8.19 -41.50 27.57
#